data_AF-A0A355V4R9-F1
#
_entry.id   AF-A0A355V4R9-F1
#
_cell.length_a   1.000
_cell.length_b   1.000
_cell.length_c   1.000
_cell.angle_alpha   90.00
_cell.angle_beta   90.00
_cell.angle_gamma   90.00
#
_symmetry.space_group_name_H-M   'P 1'
#
loop_
_entity.id
_entity.type
_entity.pdbx_description
1 polymer ?
#
loop_
_entity_poly.entity_id
_entity_poly.type
_entity_poly.pdbx_seq_one_letter_code
_entity_poly.pdbx_strand_id
1 'polypeptide(L)'
;YPSGHTAIGWAWALILGELAPERADAIAQRGLAFGDSRMVCNVHWPMDVIQGQIVAAAAVAKLHSNATFREDMAGAAREIEHYSGKGFGTNRDCDAEAAALQIVVER
;
A
#
# COMPACT_ATOMS: atom_id res chain seq x y z
N TYR A 1 7.86 -16.37 6.72
CA TYR A 1 9.00 -15.62 6.19
C TYR A 1 9.07 -15.75 4.68
N PRO A 2 9.00 -14.64 3.94
CA PRO A 2 8.69 -13.30 4.44
C PRO A 2 7.21 -13.18 4.85
N SER A 3 6.77 -12.00 5.30
CA SER A 3 5.37 -11.71 5.58
C SER A 3 4.59 -11.51 4.26
N GLY A 4 3.70 -12.45 3.94
CA GLY A 4 2.79 -12.31 2.77
C GLY A 4 1.80 -11.15 2.91
N HIS A 5 1.32 -10.87 4.14
CA HIS A 5 0.46 -9.72 4.40
C HIS A 5 1.18 -8.40 4.14
N THR A 6 2.44 -8.30 4.57
CA THR A 6 3.25 -7.11 4.28
C THR A 6 3.49 -6.99 2.79
N ALA A 7 3.78 -8.09 2.09
CA ALA A 7 3.98 -8.06 0.65
C ALA A 7 2.73 -7.55 -0.10
N ILE A 8 1.53 -8.03 0.24
CA ILE A 8 0.28 -7.55 -0.37
C ILE A 8 0.06 -6.06 -0.07
N GLY A 9 0.19 -5.65 1.20
CA GLY A 9 0.01 -4.25 1.60
C GLY A 9 0.99 -3.31 0.90
N TRP A 10 2.26 -3.70 0.77
CA TRP A 10 3.27 -2.92 0.08
C TRP A 10 3.07 -2.90 -1.44
N ALA A 11 2.66 -4.02 -2.04
CA ALA A 11 2.35 -4.08 -3.47
C ALA A 11 1.20 -3.13 -3.84
N TRP A 12 0.13 -3.09 -3.04
CA TRP A 12 -0.95 -2.12 -3.23
C TRP A 12 -0.48 -0.69 -3.04
N ALA A 13 0.38 -0.40 -2.07
CA ALA A 13 0.92 0.94 -1.88
C ALA A 13 1.72 1.42 -3.10
N LEU A 14 2.56 0.55 -3.68
CA LEU A 14 3.32 0.87 -4.89
C LEU A 14 2.39 1.13 -6.09
N ILE A 15 1.43 0.23 -6.32
CA ILE A 15 0.47 0.34 -7.43
C ILE A 15 -0.39 1.60 -7.30
N LEU A 16 -0.99 1.82 -6.13
CA LEU A 16 -1.85 2.98 -5.91
C LEU A 16 -1.06 4.29 -5.89
N GLY A 17 0.19 4.27 -5.42
CA GLY A 17 1.08 5.43 -5.47
C GLY A 17 1.45 5.83 -6.90
N GLU A 18 1.58 4.86 -7.81
CA GLU A 18 1.76 5.13 -9.24
C GLU A 18 0.48 5.71 -9.88
N LEU A 19 -0.68 5.20 -9.49
CA LEU A 19 -1.98 5.62 -10.05
C LEU A 19 -2.49 6.97 -9.49
N ALA A 20 -2.07 7.36 -8.29
CA ALA A 20 -2.46 8.61 -7.63
C ALA A 20 -1.21 9.33 -7.05
N PRO A 21 -0.33 9.86 -7.92
CA PRO A 21 0.97 10.40 -7.51
C PRO A 21 0.87 11.56 -6.53
N GLU A 22 -0.21 12.36 -6.58
CA GLU A 22 -0.49 13.44 -5.62
C GLU A 22 -0.78 12.94 -4.20
N ARG A 23 -0.99 11.63 -4.02
CA ARG A 23 -1.21 10.95 -2.74
C ARG A 23 -0.13 9.92 -2.42
N ALA A 24 0.94 9.83 -3.23
CA ALA A 24 1.94 8.77 -3.14
C ALA A 24 2.55 8.64 -1.74
N ASP A 25 2.89 9.75 -1.09
CA ASP A 25 3.47 9.73 0.26
C ASP A 25 2.51 9.17 1.31
N ALA A 26 1.25 9.60 1.29
CA ALA A 26 0.22 9.11 2.21
C ALA A 26 -0.07 7.61 1.98
N ILE A 27 -0.10 7.18 0.73
CA ILE A 27 -0.28 5.78 0.35
C ILE A 27 0.93 4.94 0.80
N ALA A 28 2.15 5.43 0.60
CA ALA A 28 3.37 4.76 1.03
C ALA A 28 3.41 4.62 2.57
N GLN A 29 3.11 5.69 3.31
CA GLN A 29 3.00 5.64 4.77
C GLN A 29 1.97 4.59 5.22
N ARG A 30 0.81 4.53 4.54
CA ARG A 30 -0.20 3.53 4.83
C ARG A 30 0.30 2.10 4.56
N GLY A 31 1.04 1.89 3.49
CA GLY A 31 1.68 0.61 3.16
C GLY A 31 2.69 0.15 4.22
N LEU A 32 3.53 1.07 4.71
CA LEU A 32 4.47 0.81 5.81
C LEU A 32 3.72 0.40 7.08
N ALA A 33 2.73 1.19 7.48
CA ALA A 33 1.92 0.94 8.68
C ALA A 33 1.16 -0.40 8.63
N PHE A 34 0.80 -0.88 7.43
CA PHE A 34 0.17 -2.20 7.26
C PHE A 34 1.13 -3.34 7.65
N GLY A 35 2.41 -3.21 7.30
CA GLY A 35 3.47 -4.12 7.74
C GLY A 35 3.74 -4.00 9.24
N ASP A 36 3.84 -2.76 9.74
CA ASP A 36 4.12 -2.50 11.16
C ASP A 36 3.03 -3.06 12.08
N SER A 37 1.77 -2.98 11.64
CA SER A 37 0.63 -3.58 12.33
C SER A 37 0.81 -5.09 12.54
N ARG A 38 1.56 -5.78 11.68
CA ARG A 38 1.81 -7.21 11.83
C ARG A 38 2.80 -7.54 12.95
N MET A 39 3.71 -6.62 13.24
CA MET A 39 4.58 -6.70 14.42
C MET A 39 3.79 -6.40 15.69
N VAL A 40 2.93 -5.38 15.66
CA VAL A 40 2.03 -5.04 16.79
C VAL A 40 1.11 -6.20 17.15
N CYS A 41 0.54 -6.88 16.14
CA CYS A 41 -0.27 -8.08 16.35
C CYS A 41 0.55 -9.32 16.78
N ASN A 42 1.89 -9.20 16.89
CA ASN A 42 2.80 -10.28 17.26
C ASN A 42 2.67 -11.52 16.35
N VAL A 43 2.48 -11.30 15.04
CA VAL A 43 2.36 -12.39 14.04
C VAL A 43 3.48 -12.39 13.01
N HIS A 44 4.35 -11.38 13.02
CA HIS A 44 5.53 -11.28 12.17
C HIS A 44 6.68 -10.60 12.89
N TRP A 45 7.88 -11.06 12.61
CA TRP A 45 9.12 -10.42 13.08
C TRP A 45 9.51 -9.25 12.17
N PRO A 46 10.35 -8.31 12.61
CA PRO A 46 10.78 -7.18 11.78
C PRO A 46 11.36 -7.60 10.41
N MET A 47 12.16 -8.67 10.39
CA MET A 47 12.71 -9.19 9.14
C MET A 47 11.67 -9.85 8.23
N ASP A 48 10.57 -10.40 8.75
CA ASP A 48 9.46 -10.85 7.90
C ASP A 48 8.83 -9.67 7.13
N VAL A 49 8.68 -8.52 7.80
CA VAL A 49 8.09 -7.30 7.25
C VAL A 49 8.99 -6.70 6.18
N ILE A 50 10.27 -6.44 6.52
CA ILE A 50 11.25 -5.88 5.57
C ILE A 50 11.35 -6.74 4.31
N GLN A 51 11.44 -8.06 4.48
CA GLN A 51 11.58 -8.98 3.34
C GLN A 51 10.27 -9.12 2.55
N GLY A 52 9.12 -8.91 3.19
CA GLY A 52 7.83 -8.81 2.51
C GLY A 52 7.77 -7.60 1.58
N GLN A 53 8.30 -6.45 2.01
CA GLN A 53 8.39 -5.24 1.19
C GLN A 53 9.30 -5.44 -0.02
N ILE A 54 10.47 -6.09 0.16
CA ILE A 54 11.39 -6.39 -0.95
C ILE A 54 10.74 -7.33 -1.98
N VAL A 55 10.10 -8.41 -1.54
CA VAL A 55 9.41 -9.34 -2.46
C VAL A 55 8.29 -8.64 -3.22
N ALA A 56 7.52 -7.78 -2.56
CA ALA A 56 6.47 -7.01 -3.22
C ALA A 56 7.02 -6.04 -4.27
N ALA A 57 8.10 -5.31 -3.98
CA ALA A 57 8.73 -4.42 -4.96
C ALA A 57 9.21 -5.19 -6.19
N ALA A 58 9.86 -6.35 -6.00
CA ALA A 58 10.27 -7.22 -7.09
C ALA A 58 9.07 -7.77 -7.90
N ALA A 59 7.99 -8.17 -7.22
CA ALA A 59 6.79 -8.66 -7.87
C ALA A 59 6.10 -7.57 -8.70
N VAL A 60 5.94 -6.36 -8.16
CA VAL A 60 5.36 -5.21 -8.88
C VAL A 60 6.23 -4.84 -10.08
N ALA A 61 7.56 -4.82 -9.94
CA ALA A 61 8.46 -4.61 -11.07
C ALA A 61 8.28 -5.69 -12.16
N LYS A 62 8.11 -6.96 -11.77
CA LYS A 62 7.83 -8.04 -12.71
C LYS A 62 6.47 -7.88 -13.38
N LEU A 63 5.43 -7.46 -12.64
CA LEU A 63 4.08 -7.22 -13.18
C LEU A 63 4.08 -6.17 -14.28
N HIS A 64 4.92 -5.13 -14.20
CA HIS A 64 5.05 -4.13 -15.25
C HIS A 64 5.52 -4.69 -16.60
N SER A 65 6.16 -5.86 -16.62
CA SER A 65 6.49 -6.57 -17.87
C SER A 65 5.29 -7.28 -18.53
N ASN A 66 4.19 -7.48 -17.80
CA ASN A 66 2.98 -8.15 -18.27
C ASN A 66 2.04 -7.15 -18.99
N ALA A 67 1.56 -7.50 -20.19
CA ALA A 67 0.68 -6.64 -20.99
C ALA A 67 -0.70 -6.44 -20.35
N THR A 68 -1.35 -7.50 -19.87
CA THR A 68 -2.64 -7.45 -19.18
C THR A 68 -2.57 -6.55 -17.95
N PHE A 69 -1.49 -6.66 -17.16
CA PHE A 69 -1.31 -5.79 -16.00
C PHE A 69 -1.24 -4.30 -16.40
N ARG A 70 -0.56 -3.95 -17.50
CA ARG A 70 -0.50 -2.55 -17.97
C ARG A 70 -1.85 -2.06 -18.48
N GLU A 71 -2.64 -2.93 -19.11
CA GLU A 71 -4.01 -2.60 -19.53
C GLU A 71 -4.90 -2.33 -18.32
N ASP A 72 -4.81 -3.16 -17.28
CA ASP A 72 -5.52 -2.97 -16.01
C ASP A 72 -5.09 -1.68 -15.30
N MET A 73 -3.79 -1.37 -15.25
CA MET A 73 -3.28 -0.10 -14.70
C MET A 73 -3.86 1.11 -15.43
N ALA A 74 -3.91 1.07 -16.76
CA ALA A 74 -4.53 2.13 -17.55
C ALA A 74 -6.04 2.24 -17.30
N GLY A 75 -6.73 1.11 -17.07
CA GLY A 75 -8.13 1.08 -16.64
C GLY A 75 -8.35 1.74 -15.29
N ALA A 76 -7.59 1.30 -14.28
CA ALA A 76 -7.65 1.82 -12.93
C ALA A 76 -7.32 3.32 -12.87
N ALA A 77 -6.36 3.81 -13.67
CA ALA A 77 -6.05 5.24 -13.77
C ALA A 77 -7.26 6.06 -14.22
N ARG A 78 -8.00 5.59 -15.25
CA ARG A 78 -9.23 6.25 -15.72
C ARG A 78 -10.33 6.23 -14.66
N GLU A 79 -10.45 5.15 -13.90
CA GLU A 79 -11.43 5.07 -12.80
C GLU A 79 -11.09 6.05 -11.68
N ILE A 80 -9.83 6.13 -11.26
CA ILE A 80 -9.36 7.07 -10.24
C ILE A 80 -9.60 8.51 -10.68
N GLU A 81 -9.26 8.85 -11.92
CA GLU A 81 -9.53 10.18 -12.48
C GLU A 81 -11.03 10.47 -12.49
N HIS A 82 -11.85 9.51 -12.95
CA HIS A 82 -13.31 9.66 -12.99
C HIS A 82 -13.91 9.94 -11.62
N TYR A 83 -13.33 9.40 -10.55
CA TYR A 83 -13.83 9.54 -9.18
C TYR A 83 -13.13 10.62 -8.35
N SER A 84 -12.03 11.17 -8.85
CA SER A 84 -11.30 12.23 -8.17
C SER A 84 -12.20 13.45 -7.93
N GLY A 85 -12.16 13.98 -6.71
CA GLY A 85 -12.96 15.15 -6.30
C GLY A 85 -14.46 14.90 -6.10
N LYS A 86 -15.00 13.70 -6.43
CA LYS A 86 -16.43 13.40 -6.26
C LYS A 86 -16.88 13.20 -4.81
N GLY A 87 -15.94 13.07 -3.88
CA GLY A 87 -16.20 13.04 -2.44
C GLY A 87 -17.11 11.89 -2.03
N PHE A 88 -16.55 10.71 -1.79
CA PHE A 88 -17.31 9.62 -1.20
C PHE A 88 -17.36 9.78 0.32
N GLY A 89 -18.57 9.73 0.88
CA GLY A 89 -18.73 9.64 2.33
C GLY A 89 -18.00 8.40 2.86
N THR A 90 -17.28 8.57 3.97
CA THR A 90 -16.61 7.48 4.66
C THR A 90 -17.29 7.23 6.01
N ASN A 91 -17.51 5.95 6.33
CA ASN A 91 -17.95 5.55 7.67
C ASN A 91 -16.76 5.36 8.63
N ARG A 92 -15.54 5.74 8.22
CA ARG A 92 -14.32 5.70 9.03
C ARG A 92 -14.06 7.06 9.66
N ASP A 93 -13.44 7.05 10.83
CA ASP A 93 -12.87 8.25 11.43
C ASP A 93 -11.47 8.50 10.84
N CYS A 94 -11.40 9.37 9.83
CA CYS A 94 -10.14 9.68 9.16
C CYS A 94 -9.13 10.39 10.07
N ASP A 95 -9.60 11.15 11.07
CA ASP A 95 -8.72 11.85 12.00
C ASP A 95 -8.07 10.83 12.96
N ALA A 96 -8.85 9.87 13.46
CA ALA A 96 -8.33 8.78 14.26
C ALA A 96 -7.35 7.89 13.47
N GLU A 97 -7.66 7.58 12.20
CA GLU A 97 -6.74 6.82 11.35
C GLU A 97 -5.44 7.60 11.09
N ALA A 98 -5.52 8.91 10.81
CA ALA A 98 -4.36 9.76 10.62
C ALA A 98 -3.48 9.81 11.87
N ALA A 99 -4.09 9.93 13.07
CA ALA A 99 -3.38 9.91 14.34
C ALA A 99 -2.67 8.57 14.58
N ALA A 100 -3.33 7.44 14.29
CA ALA A 100 -2.72 6.12 14.43
C ALA A 100 -1.52 5.92 13.49
N LEU A 101 -1.55 6.50 12.29
CA LEU A 101 -0.44 6.43 11.32
C LEU A 101 0.79 7.25 11.74
N GLN A 102 0.68 8.15 12.72
CA GLN A 102 1.84 8.87 13.28
C GLN A 102 2.65 8.02 14.28
N ILE A 103 2.14 6.86 14.71
CA ILE A 103 2.83 5.98 15.65
C ILE A 103 4.02 5.32 14.93
N VAL A 104 5.22 5.59 15.41
CA VAL A 104 6.44 4.94 14.93
C VAL A 104 6.61 3.61 15.63
N VAL A 105 6.64 2.52 14.85
CA VAL A 105 7.00 1.18 15.34
C VAL A 105 8.47 0.95 15.07
N GLU A 106 9.24 0.71 16.13
CA GLU A 106 10.67 0.36 16.00
C GLU A 106 10.82 -0.98 15.28
N ARG A 107 11.71 -1.01 14.29
CA ARG A 107 11.97 -2.14 13.39
C ARG A 107 13.42 -2.58 13.49
#